data_AF-G3A640-F1
#
_entry.id   AF-G3A640-F1
#
_cell.length_a   1.000
_cell.length_b   1.000
_cell.length_c   1.000
_cell.angle_alpha   90.00
_cell.angle_beta   90.00
_cell.angle_gamma   90.00
#
_symmetry.space_group_name_H-M   'P 1'
#
loop_
_entity.id
_entity.type
_entity.pdbx_description
1 polymer ?
#
loop_
_entity_poly.entity_id
_entity_poly.type
_entity_poly.pdbx_seq_one_letter_code
_entity_poly.pdbx_strand_id
1 'polypeptide(L)'
;MVEKSHEEYLACFRGPEQFGDGVGAPAVCDKFGSDPRLTKAYEVALDIRKFEIDLYWKRSNSFWLIVAALGALLIGTLSAKDLGPNLKSLVVFSICVFAAVVAYAWSLVNKAGKFWQRNWEYQVDLLEDAVIGPLYKTVFSKHSPKAEQLYSVSKLNLALSHCVILAFLTCAVLSFCMPCPTDADAVKDIWGKVFFSFVAALAAWYVRREGKADTAKSGVSELRLHYTRRTIAPFATDEDR
;
A
#
# COMPACT_ATOMS: atom_id res chain seq x y z
N MET A 1 -2.94 -17.55 11.65
CA MET A 1 -3.93 -16.46 11.83
C MET A 1 -4.75 -16.89 13.03
N VAL A 2 -4.66 -16.25 14.18
CA VAL A 2 -5.58 -16.55 15.28
C VAL A 2 -6.78 -15.65 15.04
N GLU A 3 -7.76 -16.19 14.31
CA GLU A 3 -9.04 -15.55 14.11
C GLU A 3 -9.76 -15.64 15.45
N LYS A 4 -9.70 -14.56 16.25
CA LYS A 4 -10.54 -14.46 17.44
C LYS A 4 -12.00 -14.54 16.98
N SER A 5 -12.84 -15.25 17.71
CA SER A 5 -14.27 -15.20 17.42
C SER A 5 -14.77 -13.76 17.57
N HIS A 6 -15.82 -13.38 16.84
CA HIS A 6 -16.40 -12.03 16.90
C HIS A 6 -16.70 -11.62 18.35
N GLU A 7 -17.23 -12.55 19.14
CA GLU A 7 -17.53 -12.35 20.57
C GLU A 7 -16.27 -12.16 21.43
N GLU A 8 -15.20 -12.91 21.17
CA GLU A 8 -13.90 -12.74 21.86
C GLU A 8 -13.25 -11.40 21.52
N TYR A 9 -13.44 -10.91 20.30
CA TYR A 9 -12.96 -9.60 19.87
C TYR A 9 -13.72 -8.49 20.60
N LEU A 10 -15.05 -8.54 20.60
CA LEU A 10 -15.90 -7.58 21.31
C LEU A 10 -15.66 -7.63 22.83
N ALA A 11 -15.37 -8.81 23.39
CA ALA A 11 -15.05 -8.95 24.80
C ALA A 11 -13.82 -8.15 25.24
N CYS A 12 -12.89 -7.83 24.32
CA CYS A 12 -11.72 -7.01 24.63
C CYS A 12 -12.07 -5.56 25.01
N PHE A 13 -13.28 -5.10 24.68
CA PHE A 13 -13.72 -3.72 24.92
C PHE A 13 -14.66 -3.58 26.12
N ARG A 14 -15.09 -4.68 26.73
CA ARG A 14 -15.97 -4.67 27.91
C ARG A 14 -15.26 -4.06 29.13
N GLY A 15 -15.99 -3.26 29.92
CA GLY A 15 -15.54 -2.84 31.25
C GLY A 15 -15.45 -4.02 32.25
N PRO A 16 -14.62 -3.91 33.32
CA PRO A 16 -14.48 -4.96 34.33
C PRO A 16 -15.79 -5.27 35.08
N GLU A 17 -16.78 -4.37 35.06
CA GLU A 17 -18.06 -4.51 35.77
C GLU A 17 -19.06 -5.50 35.14
N GLN A 18 -18.78 -6.05 33.94
CA GLN A 18 -19.71 -6.96 33.26
C GLN A 18 -19.46 -8.46 33.53
N PHE A 19 -18.47 -8.82 34.36
CA PHE A 19 -18.26 -10.18 34.88
C PHE A 19 -18.96 -10.39 36.24
N GLY A 20 -20.16 -9.82 36.40
CA GLY A 20 -20.99 -10.00 37.59
C GLY A 20 -21.83 -11.27 37.50
N ASP A 21 -21.81 -12.03 38.59
CA ASP A 21 -22.33 -13.38 38.79
C ASP A 21 -23.70 -13.70 38.16
N GLY A 22 -23.81 -14.94 37.68
CA GLY A 22 -24.89 -15.42 36.83
C GLY A 22 -26.29 -15.22 37.37
N VAL A 23 -27.10 -14.48 36.61
CA VAL A 23 -28.56 -14.65 36.50
C VAL A 23 -28.98 -14.16 35.12
N GLY A 24 -29.54 -15.05 34.30
CA GLY A 24 -30.36 -14.74 33.11
C GLY A 24 -29.66 -14.00 31.97
N ALA A 25 -29.47 -14.67 30.82
CA ALA A 25 -29.01 -14.06 29.58
C ALA A 25 -29.89 -12.84 29.24
N PRO A 26 -29.38 -11.59 29.36
CA PRO A 26 -30.12 -10.43 28.89
C PRO A 26 -30.10 -10.43 27.37
N ALA A 27 -31.18 -9.96 26.75
CA ALA A 27 -31.26 -9.77 25.30
C ALA A 27 -30.00 -9.05 24.79
N VAL A 28 -29.18 -9.80 24.06
CA VAL A 28 -27.78 -9.49 23.76
C VAL A 28 -27.64 -8.17 22.99
N CYS A 29 -28.67 -7.69 22.30
CA CYS A 29 -28.57 -6.55 21.40
C CYS A 29 -28.70 -5.17 22.06
N ASP A 30 -29.33 -5.04 23.24
CA ASP A 30 -29.66 -3.73 23.83
C ASP A 30 -28.57 -3.14 24.76
N LYS A 31 -27.55 -3.93 25.11
CA LYS A 31 -26.49 -3.51 26.06
C LYS A 31 -25.16 -3.10 25.42
N PHE A 32 -24.95 -3.32 24.12
CA PHE A 32 -23.64 -3.02 23.51
C PHE A 32 -23.50 -1.54 23.10
N GLY A 33 -24.57 -0.90 22.64
CA GLY A 33 -24.53 0.52 22.25
C GLY A 33 -24.22 1.50 23.40
N SER A 34 -24.26 1.03 24.66
CA SER A 34 -24.00 1.85 25.85
C SER A 34 -22.59 1.71 26.43
N ASP A 35 -21.74 0.78 25.95
CA ASP A 35 -20.36 0.68 26.43
C ASP A 35 -19.50 1.80 25.80
N PRO A 36 -19.02 2.78 26.59
CA PRO A 36 -18.28 3.93 26.07
C PRO A 36 -16.96 3.52 25.41
N ARG A 37 -16.34 2.41 25.83
CA ARG A 37 -15.08 1.93 25.22
C ARG A 37 -15.33 1.34 23.85
N LEU A 38 -16.44 0.61 23.68
CA LEU A 38 -16.82 0.03 22.39
C LEU A 38 -17.16 1.12 21.38
N THR A 39 -17.97 2.10 21.78
CA THR A 39 -18.29 3.27 20.95
C THR A 39 -17.03 4.04 20.58
N LYS A 40 -16.10 4.25 21.53
CA LYS A 40 -14.82 4.92 21.23
C LYS A 40 -13.94 4.11 20.28
N ALA A 41 -13.86 2.79 20.44
CA ALA A 41 -13.13 1.93 19.52
C ALA A 41 -13.71 2.01 18.10
N TYR A 42 -15.03 2.07 17.98
CA TYR A 42 -15.71 2.24 16.71
C TYR A 42 -15.40 3.59 16.05
N GLU A 43 -15.50 4.69 16.79
CA GLU A 43 -15.12 6.04 16.32
C GLU A 43 -13.67 6.06 15.81
N VAL A 44 -12.74 5.50 16.59
CA VAL A 44 -11.32 5.43 16.21
C VAL A 44 -11.13 4.60 14.94
N ALA A 45 -11.83 3.46 14.80
CA ALA A 45 -11.76 2.65 13.60
C ALA A 45 -12.28 3.41 12.36
N LEU A 46 -13.35 4.20 12.51
CA LEU A 46 -13.88 5.06 11.44
C LEU A 46 -12.89 6.15 11.04
N ASP A 47 -12.29 6.84 12.02
CA ASP A 47 -11.30 7.89 11.79
C ASP A 47 -10.07 7.34 11.06
N ILE A 48 -9.56 6.17 11.49
CA ILE A 48 -8.40 5.54 10.85
C ILE A 48 -8.76 5.06 9.43
N ARG A 49 -9.95 4.50 9.21
CA ARG A 49 -10.42 4.13 7.87
C ARG A 49 -10.46 5.35 6.95
N LYS A 50 -11.03 6.47 7.41
CA LYS A 50 -11.07 7.73 6.64
C LYS A 50 -9.66 8.25 6.34
N PHE A 51 -8.77 8.21 7.32
CA PHE A 51 -7.37 8.58 7.18
C PHE A 51 -6.64 7.71 6.13
N GLU A 52 -6.85 6.39 6.14
CA GLU A 52 -6.25 5.48 5.13
C GLU A 52 -6.78 5.72 3.71
N ILE A 53 -8.06 6.08 3.57
CA ILE A 53 -8.65 6.47 2.28
C ILE A 53 -7.99 7.75 1.75
N ASP A 54 -7.72 8.72 2.61
CA ASP A 54 -7.01 9.96 2.22
C ASP A 54 -5.54 9.69 1.86
N LEU A 55 -4.85 8.89 2.68
CA LEU A 55 -3.47 8.47 2.41
C LEU A 55 -3.33 7.66 1.11
N TYR A 56 -4.35 6.90 0.71
CA TYR A 56 -4.32 6.13 -0.52
C TYR A 56 -3.96 6.99 -1.75
N TRP A 57 -4.60 8.15 -1.88
CA TRP A 57 -4.34 9.08 -2.98
C TRP A 57 -2.99 9.77 -2.82
N LYS A 58 -2.64 10.20 -1.61
CA LYS A 58 -1.36 10.86 -1.31
C LYS A 58 -0.16 9.97 -1.65
N ARG A 59 -0.22 8.68 -1.30
CA ARG A 59 0.84 7.71 -1.61
C ARG A 59 1.05 7.55 -3.12
N SER A 60 -0.03 7.53 -3.90
CA SER A 60 0.07 7.39 -5.37
C SER A 60 0.55 8.67 -6.05
N ASN A 61 0.15 9.83 -5.55
CA ASN A 61 0.45 11.12 -6.19
C ASN A 61 1.96 11.36 -6.31
N SER A 62 2.74 11.01 -5.28
CA SER A 62 4.20 11.11 -5.32
C SER A 62 4.80 10.28 -6.45
N PHE A 63 4.31 9.06 -6.67
CA PHE A 63 4.79 8.20 -7.76
C PHE A 63 4.35 8.72 -9.13
N TRP A 64 3.13 9.24 -9.26
CA TRP A 64 2.68 9.87 -10.51
C TRP A 64 3.56 11.03 -10.91
N LEU A 65 3.94 11.88 -9.96
CA LEU A 65 4.82 13.02 -10.21
C LEU A 65 6.20 12.56 -10.73
N ILE A 66 6.80 11.57 -10.06
CA ILE A 66 8.11 11.03 -10.47
C ILE A 66 8.02 10.36 -11.85
N VAL A 67 6.98 9.56 -12.09
CA VAL A 67 6.74 8.90 -13.39
C VAL A 67 6.54 9.94 -14.49
N ALA A 68 5.77 11.00 -14.24
CA ALA A 68 5.56 12.09 -15.19
C ALA A 68 6.87 12.84 -15.48
N ALA A 69 7.67 13.14 -14.46
CA ALA A 69 8.98 13.76 -14.62
C ALA A 69 9.94 12.90 -15.44
N LEU A 70 9.97 11.58 -15.19
CA LEU A 70 10.77 10.64 -15.98
C LEU A 70 10.26 10.52 -17.43
N GLY A 71 8.95 10.57 -17.65
CA GLY A 71 8.36 10.65 -18.99
C GLY A 71 8.75 11.91 -19.74
N ALA A 72 8.72 13.08 -19.07
CA ALA A 72 9.18 14.34 -19.64
C ALA A 72 10.67 14.31 -19.96
N LEU A 73 11.49 13.76 -19.06
CA LEU A 73 12.93 13.58 -19.29
C LEU A 73 13.21 12.65 -20.47
N LEU A 74 12.45 11.56 -20.61
CA LEU A 74 12.52 10.65 -21.76
C LEU A 74 12.22 11.40 -23.06
N ILE A 75 11.11 12.14 -23.13
CA ILE A 75 10.74 12.93 -24.32
C ILE A 75 11.84 13.96 -24.63
N GLY A 76 12.31 14.70 -23.63
CA GLY A 76 13.38 15.69 -23.80
C GLY A 76 14.68 15.07 -24.33
N THR A 77 15.06 13.90 -23.82
CA THR A 77 16.23 13.15 -24.30
C THR A 77 16.05 12.69 -25.76
N LEU A 78 14.85 12.20 -26.11
CA LEU A 78 14.52 11.81 -27.49
C LEU A 78 14.53 13.00 -28.45
N SER A 79 14.14 14.19 -28.00
CA SER A 79 14.16 15.43 -28.80
C SER A 79 15.52 16.11 -28.87
N ALA A 80 16.48 15.77 -28.00
CA ALA A 80 17.81 16.36 -28.01
C ALA A 80 18.56 16.01 -29.31
N LYS A 81 19.08 17.05 -29.99
CA LYS A 81 19.84 16.92 -31.25
C LYS A 81 21.35 16.82 -31.02
N ASP A 82 21.85 17.45 -29.96
CA ASP A 82 23.29 17.55 -29.67
C ASP A 82 23.84 16.32 -28.91
N LEU A 83 22.97 15.39 -28.54
CA LEU A 83 23.34 14.19 -27.81
C LEU A 83 23.77 13.09 -28.78
N GLY A 84 25.04 12.65 -28.67
CA GLY A 84 25.57 11.58 -29.51
C GLY A 84 24.70 10.31 -29.44
N PRO A 85 24.53 9.56 -30.55
CA PRO A 85 23.54 8.49 -30.66
C PRO A 85 23.69 7.39 -29.60
N ASN A 86 24.94 7.02 -29.26
CA ASN A 86 25.22 6.00 -28.24
C ASN A 86 24.87 6.46 -26.83
N LEU A 87 25.27 7.68 -26.47
CA LEU A 87 24.94 8.25 -25.16
C LEU A 87 23.43 8.43 -25.03
N LYS A 88 22.77 8.91 -26.08
CA LYS A 88 21.31 9.03 -26.15
C LYS A 88 20.62 7.69 -25.95
N SER A 89 21.10 6.66 -26.65
CA SER A 89 20.63 5.27 -26.52
C SER A 89 20.72 4.77 -25.08
N LEU A 90 21.90 4.91 -24.47
CA LEU A 90 22.14 4.49 -23.10
C LEU A 90 21.32 5.28 -22.07
N VAL A 91 21.19 6.60 -22.22
CA VAL A 91 20.42 7.46 -21.32
C VAL A 91 18.93 7.15 -21.41
N VAL A 92 18.39 7.01 -22.63
CA VAL A 92 16.99 6.59 -22.84
C VAL A 92 16.72 5.25 -22.16
N PHE A 93 17.60 4.26 -22.39
CA PHE A 93 17.48 2.95 -21.75
C PHE A 93 17.49 3.07 -20.22
N SER A 94 18.42 3.84 -19.67
CA SER A 94 18.59 4.05 -18.23
C SER A 94 17.36 4.71 -17.58
N ILE A 95 16.79 5.73 -18.23
CA ILE A 95 15.55 6.38 -17.78
C ILE A 95 14.40 5.36 -17.77
N CYS A 96 14.27 4.57 -18.83
CA CYS A 96 13.19 3.58 -18.94
C CYS A 96 13.26 2.50 -17.87
N VAL A 97 14.43 1.89 -17.65
CA VAL A 97 14.56 0.85 -16.60
C VAL A 97 14.39 1.43 -15.21
N PHE A 98 14.86 2.66 -14.95
CA PHE A 98 14.63 3.33 -13.68
C PHE A 98 13.15 3.64 -13.45
N ALA A 99 12.45 4.17 -14.45
CA ALA A 99 11.01 4.43 -14.39
C ALA A 99 10.21 3.14 -14.15
N ALA A 100 10.61 2.03 -14.75
CA ALA A 100 10.01 0.72 -14.48
C ALA A 100 10.21 0.28 -13.02
N VAL A 101 11.39 0.50 -12.42
CA VAL A 101 11.64 0.23 -10.99
C VAL A 101 10.78 1.12 -10.09
N VAL A 102 10.64 2.41 -10.40
CA VAL A 102 9.77 3.34 -9.66
C VAL A 102 8.31 2.91 -9.73
N ALA A 103 7.81 2.58 -10.92
CA ALA A 103 6.44 2.08 -11.10
C ALA A 103 6.22 0.71 -10.43
N TYR A 104 7.25 -0.13 -10.36
CA TYR A 104 7.22 -1.37 -9.58
C TYR A 104 7.10 -1.09 -8.07
N ALA A 105 7.88 -0.17 -7.53
CA ALA A 105 7.77 0.27 -6.14
C ALA A 105 6.35 0.80 -5.83
N TRP A 106 5.80 1.61 -6.74
CA TRP A 106 4.42 2.10 -6.64
C TRP A 106 3.39 0.95 -6.56
N SER A 107 3.56 -0.11 -7.37
CA SER A 107 2.71 -1.30 -7.32
C SER A 107 2.75 -2.01 -5.94
N LEU A 108 3.91 -2.02 -5.29
CA LEU A 108 4.09 -2.63 -3.96
C LEU A 108 3.41 -1.77 -2.88
N VAL A 109 3.56 -0.44 -2.95
CA VAL A 109 2.90 0.49 -2.03
C VAL A 109 1.38 0.35 -2.12
N ASN A 110 0.83 0.24 -3.34
CA ASN A 110 -0.60 0.00 -3.55
C ASN A 110 -1.07 -1.32 -2.92
N LYS A 111 -0.27 -2.39 -3.01
CA LYS A 111 -0.58 -3.68 -2.36
C LYS A 111 -0.55 -3.58 -0.84
N ALA A 112 0.43 -2.87 -0.27
CA ALA A 112 0.55 -2.66 1.16
C ALA A 112 -0.61 -1.82 1.72
N GLY A 113 -0.94 -0.71 1.07
CA GLY A 113 -2.07 0.14 1.47
C GLY A 113 -3.40 -0.63 1.44
N LYS A 114 -3.60 -1.49 0.43
CA LYS A 114 -4.81 -2.32 0.35
C LYS A 114 -4.96 -3.31 1.51
N PHE A 115 -3.85 -3.82 2.05
CA PHE A 115 -3.90 -4.69 3.22
C PHE A 115 -4.43 -3.93 4.44
N TRP A 116 -3.86 -2.76 4.74
CA TRP A 116 -4.27 -1.95 5.88
C TRP A 116 -5.69 -1.41 5.75
N GLN A 117 -6.08 -0.96 4.55
CA GLN A 117 -7.45 -0.54 4.27
C GLN A 117 -8.45 -1.66 4.63
N ARG A 118 -8.22 -2.89 4.13
CA ARG A 118 -9.11 -4.02 4.45
C ARG A 118 -9.10 -4.40 5.92
N ASN A 119 -7.95 -4.28 6.58
CA ASN A 119 -7.87 -4.53 8.01
C ASN A 119 -8.78 -3.57 8.78
N TRP A 120 -8.74 -2.28 8.46
CA TRP A 120 -9.59 -1.28 9.13
C TRP A 120 -11.07 -1.37 8.72
N GLU A 121 -11.36 -1.69 7.45
CA GLU A 121 -12.73 -2.03 7.02
C GLU A 121 -13.28 -3.21 7.83
N TYR A 122 -12.50 -4.26 8.03
CA TYR A 122 -12.90 -5.40 8.86
C TYR A 122 -13.11 -5.03 10.32
N GLN A 123 -12.27 -4.15 10.89
CA GLN A 123 -12.48 -3.67 12.26
C GLN A 123 -13.78 -2.88 12.39
N VAL A 124 -14.10 -2.03 11.41
CA VAL A 124 -15.37 -1.29 11.36
C VAL A 124 -16.54 -2.28 11.24
N ASP A 125 -16.43 -3.29 10.38
CA ASP A 125 -17.47 -4.31 10.20
C ASP A 125 -17.75 -5.10 11.48
N LEU A 126 -16.71 -5.46 12.25
CA LEU A 126 -16.89 -6.18 13.52
C LEU A 126 -17.53 -5.32 14.61
N LEU A 127 -17.21 -4.02 14.62
CA LEU A 127 -17.67 -3.11 15.66
C LEU A 127 -19.08 -2.54 15.37
N GLU A 128 -19.45 -2.35 14.11
CA GLU A 128 -20.71 -1.68 13.76
C GLU A 128 -21.95 -2.40 14.27
N ASP A 129 -21.99 -3.73 14.21
CA ASP A 129 -23.16 -4.53 14.60
C ASP A 129 -23.57 -4.29 16.05
N ALA A 130 -22.56 -4.03 16.89
CA ALA A 130 -22.74 -3.84 18.32
C ALA A 130 -23.03 -2.38 18.71
N VAL A 131 -22.71 -1.40 17.85
CA VAL A 131 -22.84 0.03 18.16
C VAL A 131 -23.99 0.69 17.41
N ILE A 132 -24.05 0.54 16.08
CA ILE A 132 -25.01 1.25 15.22
C ILE A 132 -25.82 0.33 14.29
N GLY A 133 -25.56 -0.98 14.32
CA GLY A 133 -26.13 -1.95 13.38
C GLY A 133 -25.35 -2.02 12.04
N PRO A 134 -25.88 -2.72 11.02
CA PRO A 134 -25.15 -3.10 9.81
C PRO A 134 -25.09 -1.97 8.77
N LEU A 135 -24.68 -0.76 9.17
CA LEU A 135 -24.73 0.43 8.32
C LEU A 135 -23.81 0.30 7.09
N TYR A 136 -22.56 -0.14 7.28
CA TYR A 136 -21.58 -0.26 6.20
C TYR A 136 -21.71 -1.57 5.42
N LYS A 137 -22.28 -2.62 6.01
CA LYS A 137 -22.62 -3.88 5.31
C LYS A 137 -23.83 -3.76 4.40
N THR A 138 -24.75 -2.82 4.67
CA THR A 138 -25.99 -2.70 3.90
C THR A 138 -25.76 -1.91 2.62
N VAL A 139 -25.83 -2.58 1.47
CA VAL A 139 -25.74 -1.95 0.14
C VAL A 139 -27.11 -1.94 -0.52
N PHE A 140 -27.65 -0.75 -0.74
CA PHE A 140 -28.88 -0.56 -1.52
C PHE A 140 -28.55 -0.46 -3.00
N SER A 141 -28.95 -1.46 -3.77
CA SER A 141 -28.71 -1.53 -5.22
C SER A 141 -30.00 -1.94 -5.93
N LYS A 142 -30.41 -1.16 -6.94
CA LYS A 142 -31.62 -1.46 -7.74
C LYS A 142 -31.34 -2.40 -8.92
N HIS A 143 -30.06 -2.61 -9.23
CA HIS A 143 -29.63 -3.39 -10.37
C HIS A 143 -28.70 -4.52 -9.91
N SER A 144 -28.40 -5.47 -10.79
CA SER A 144 -27.39 -6.46 -10.44
C SER A 144 -26.03 -5.78 -10.24
N PRO A 145 -25.14 -6.30 -9.36
CA PRO A 145 -23.79 -5.77 -9.17
C PRO A 145 -22.97 -5.62 -10.47
N LYS A 146 -23.24 -6.46 -11.47
CA LYS A 146 -22.63 -6.36 -12.81
C LYS A 146 -23.13 -5.16 -13.60
N ALA A 147 -24.43 -4.87 -13.51
CA ALA A 147 -25.04 -3.70 -14.14
C ALA A 147 -24.61 -2.39 -13.47
N GLU A 148 -24.29 -2.42 -12.17
CA GLU A 148 -23.74 -1.26 -11.44
C GLU A 148 -22.23 -1.03 -11.67
N GLN A 149 -21.55 -1.93 -12.39
CA GLN A 149 -20.13 -1.76 -12.75
C GLN A 149 -19.23 -1.49 -11.54
N LEU A 150 -19.36 -2.30 -10.48
CA LEU A 150 -18.57 -2.14 -9.24
C LEU A 150 -17.07 -2.43 -9.46
N TYR A 151 -16.32 -1.40 -9.87
CA TYR A 151 -14.87 -1.45 -10.04
C TYR A 151 -14.15 -1.20 -8.72
N SER A 152 -13.09 -1.99 -8.46
CA SER A 152 -12.21 -1.75 -7.31
C SER A 152 -11.14 -0.74 -7.67
N VAL A 153 -11.17 0.43 -7.03
CA VAL A 153 -10.19 1.50 -7.19
C VAL A 153 -8.75 0.98 -7.00
N SER A 154 -8.50 0.17 -5.97
CA SER A 154 -7.17 -0.40 -5.72
C SER A 154 -6.74 -1.40 -6.81
N LYS A 155 -7.67 -2.13 -7.43
CA LYS A 155 -7.33 -3.04 -8.55
C LYS A 155 -6.98 -2.24 -9.81
N LEU A 156 -7.73 -1.18 -10.10
CA LEU A 156 -7.46 -0.28 -11.22
C LEU A 156 -6.10 0.40 -11.06
N ASN A 157 -5.78 0.92 -9.88
CA ASN A 157 -4.51 1.59 -9.64
C ASN A 157 -3.31 0.63 -9.69
N LEU A 158 -3.50 -0.61 -9.22
CA LEU A 158 -2.49 -1.65 -9.40
C LEU A 158 -2.29 -2.00 -10.88
N ALA A 159 -3.37 -2.16 -11.64
CA ALA A 159 -3.29 -2.41 -13.08
C ALA A 159 -2.59 -1.25 -13.81
N LEU A 160 -2.92 -0.01 -13.46
CA LEU A 160 -2.29 1.19 -14.01
C LEU A 160 -0.77 1.19 -13.75
N SER A 161 -0.35 0.89 -12.52
CA SER A 161 1.09 0.79 -12.22
C SER A 161 1.79 -0.28 -13.06
N HIS A 162 1.14 -1.42 -13.33
CA HIS A 162 1.69 -2.44 -14.24
C HIS A 162 1.74 -1.98 -15.69
N CYS A 163 0.71 -1.27 -16.18
CA CYS A 163 0.73 -0.68 -17.52
C CYS A 163 1.90 0.30 -17.70
N VAL A 164 2.18 1.12 -16.69
CA VAL A 164 3.34 2.04 -16.71
C VAL A 164 4.65 1.27 -16.76
N ILE A 165 4.82 0.20 -15.98
CA ILE A 165 6.00 -0.68 -16.06
C ILE A 165 6.17 -1.22 -17.48
N LEU A 166 5.10 -1.79 -18.05
CA LEU A 166 5.13 -2.36 -19.40
C LEU A 166 5.46 -1.33 -20.46
N ALA A 167 4.91 -0.12 -20.36
CA ALA A 167 5.20 0.98 -21.28
C ALA A 167 6.69 1.35 -21.26
N PHE A 168 7.28 1.56 -20.08
CA PHE A 168 8.71 1.87 -19.98
C PHE A 168 9.61 0.71 -20.38
N LEU A 169 9.25 -0.54 -20.07
CA LEU A 169 10.00 -1.71 -20.55
C LEU A 169 9.93 -1.83 -22.08
N THR A 170 8.80 -1.48 -22.68
CA THR A 170 8.66 -1.45 -24.15
C THR A 170 9.59 -0.39 -24.74
N CYS A 171 9.62 0.82 -24.19
CA CYS A 171 10.57 1.86 -24.59
C CYS A 171 12.04 1.44 -24.38
N ALA A 172 12.35 0.70 -23.30
CA ALA A 172 13.67 0.15 -23.06
C ALA A 172 14.07 -0.84 -24.16
N VAL A 173 13.16 -1.73 -24.57
CA VAL A 173 13.39 -2.67 -25.69
C VAL A 173 13.57 -1.92 -27.00
N LEU A 174 12.73 -0.91 -27.29
CA LEU A 174 12.85 -0.10 -28.50
C LEU A 174 14.17 0.68 -28.57
N SER A 175 14.81 0.98 -27.43
CA SER A 175 16.11 1.65 -27.42
C SER A 175 17.24 0.81 -28.05
N PHE A 176 17.08 -0.53 -28.16
CA PHE A 176 18.02 -1.39 -28.87
C PHE A 176 17.94 -1.22 -30.39
N CYS A 177 16.84 -0.68 -30.90
CA CYS A 177 16.67 -0.39 -32.32
C CYS A 177 17.26 0.97 -32.73
N MET A 178 17.86 1.73 -31.80
CA MET A 178 18.47 3.02 -32.14
C MET A 178 19.77 2.82 -32.93
N PRO A 179 20.04 3.64 -33.98
CA PRO A 179 21.22 3.50 -34.81
C PRO A 179 22.52 3.69 -34.01
N CYS A 180 23.49 2.81 -34.22
CA CYS A 180 24.84 2.93 -33.68
C CYS A 180 25.84 3.22 -34.81
N PRO A 181 26.75 4.21 -34.66
CA PRO A 181 27.65 4.63 -35.73
C PRO A 181 28.81 3.66 -36.01
N THR A 182 29.26 2.86 -35.03
CA THR A 182 30.38 1.90 -35.22
C THR A 182 30.20 0.62 -34.39
N ASP A 183 30.78 -0.49 -34.83
CA ASP A 183 30.71 -1.78 -34.13
C ASP A 183 31.33 -1.72 -32.72
N ALA A 184 32.45 -1.02 -32.56
CA ALA A 184 33.10 -0.86 -31.26
C ALA A 184 32.23 -0.06 -30.28
N ASP A 185 31.49 0.93 -30.77
CA ASP A 185 30.55 1.69 -29.94
C ASP A 185 29.27 0.91 -29.65
N ALA A 186 28.85 0.04 -30.57
CA ALA A 186 27.70 -0.84 -30.36
C ALA A 186 27.96 -1.80 -29.20
N VAL A 187 29.17 -2.36 -29.13
CA VAL A 187 29.58 -3.22 -28.01
C VAL A 187 29.50 -2.47 -26.67
N LYS A 188 29.98 -1.22 -26.61
CA LYS A 188 29.93 -0.41 -25.39
C LYS A 188 28.48 -0.08 -24.98
N ASP A 189 27.63 0.28 -25.93
CA ASP A 189 26.20 0.54 -25.68
C ASP A 189 25.49 -0.69 -25.13
N ILE A 190 25.71 -1.86 -25.74
CA ILE A 190 25.13 -3.14 -25.30
C ILE A 190 25.57 -3.47 -23.87
N TRP A 191 26.86 -3.43 -23.57
CA TRP A 191 27.35 -3.73 -22.22
C TRP A 191 26.88 -2.70 -21.20
N GLY A 192 26.76 -1.43 -21.59
CA GLY A 192 26.14 -0.39 -20.76
C GLY A 192 24.69 -0.74 -20.40
N LYS A 193 23.86 -1.13 -21.38
CA LYS A 193 22.47 -1.53 -21.14
C LYS A 193 22.36 -2.80 -20.29
N VAL A 194 23.25 -3.78 -20.49
CA VAL A 194 23.33 -4.98 -19.63
C VAL A 194 23.64 -4.59 -18.19
N PHE A 195 24.61 -3.69 -17.97
CA PHE A 195 24.93 -3.17 -16.65
C PHE A 195 23.73 -2.47 -16.00
N PHE A 196 23.07 -1.54 -16.69
CA PHE A 196 21.88 -0.85 -16.15
C PHE A 196 20.70 -1.79 -15.91
N SER A 197 20.54 -2.84 -16.72
CA SER A 197 19.53 -3.89 -16.49
C SER A 197 19.80 -4.64 -15.19
N PHE A 198 21.06 -5.01 -14.96
CA PHE A 198 21.47 -5.67 -13.72
C PHE A 198 21.26 -4.77 -12.50
N VAL A 199 21.66 -3.49 -12.59
CA VAL A 199 21.41 -2.50 -11.53
C VAL A 199 19.92 -2.33 -11.26
N ALA A 200 19.09 -2.22 -12.30
CA ALA A 200 17.64 -2.11 -12.15
C ALA A 200 17.02 -3.37 -11.52
N ALA A 201 17.49 -4.56 -11.89
CA ALA A 201 17.05 -5.82 -11.28
C ALA A 201 17.44 -5.90 -9.80
N LEU A 202 18.67 -5.51 -9.45
CA LEU A 202 19.11 -5.40 -8.05
C LEU A 202 18.30 -4.37 -7.27
N ALA A 203 18.00 -3.21 -7.87
CA ALA A 203 17.17 -2.19 -7.24
C ALA A 203 15.73 -2.69 -7.01
N ALA A 204 15.10 -3.33 -8.01
CA ALA A 204 13.78 -3.92 -7.86
C ALA A 204 13.76 -5.03 -6.79
N TRP A 205 14.80 -5.88 -6.75
CA TRP A 205 14.97 -6.89 -5.72
C TRP A 205 15.14 -6.27 -4.34
N TYR A 206 15.99 -5.24 -4.20
CA TYR A 206 16.23 -4.54 -2.95
C TYR A 206 14.96 -3.87 -2.43
N VAL A 207 14.25 -3.12 -3.28
CA VAL A 207 12.97 -2.50 -2.96
C VAL A 207 11.95 -3.54 -2.51
N ARG A 208 11.87 -4.69 -3.18
CA ARG A 208 10.97 -5.78 -2.77
C ARG A 208 11.41 -6.41 -1.45
N ARG A 209 12.71 -6.58 -1.23
CA ARG A 209 13.27 -7.22 -0.03
C ARG A 209 13.05 -6.36 1.20
N GLU A 210 13.39 -5.08 1.13
CA GLU A 210 13.20 -4.10 2.21
C GLU A 210 11.73 -3.77 2.42
N GLY A 211 10.96 -3.69 1.33
CA GLY A 211 9.52 -3.43 1.39
C GLY A 211 8.69 -4.58 1.97
N LYS A 212 9.26 -5.78 2.16
CA LYS A 212 8.58 -6.86 2.88
C LYS A 212 8.58 -6.53 4.36
N ALA A 213 7.40 -6.21 4.89
CA ALA A 213 7.20 -6.00 6.31
C ALA A 213 7.78 -7.16 7.14
N ASP A 214 8.44 -6.83 8.25
CA ASP A 214 9.02 -7.84 9.13
C ASP A 214 7.95 -8.76 9.73
N THR A 215 6.70 -8.32 9.76
CA THR A 215 5.50 -9.12 10.04
C THR A 215 5.36 -10.35 9.15
N ALA A 216 5.77 -10.26 7.89
CA ALA A 216 5.73 -11.38 6.96
C ALA A 216 6.89 -12.37 7.21
N LYS A 217 7.90 -11.98 8.00
CA LYS A 217 9.04 -12.81 8.39
C LYS A 217 8.86 -13.41 9.80
N SER A 218 8.16 -12.72 10.70
CA SER A 218 8.04 -13.05 12.14
C SER A 218 6.62 -13.36 12.63
N GLY A 219 5.57 -13.00 11.86
CA GLY A 219 4.17 -13.15 12.26
C GLY A 219 3.56 -11.90 12.93
N VAL A 220 2.23 -11.78 12.86
CA VAL A 220 1.47 -10.60 13.34
C VAL A 220 1.58 -10.38 14.86
N SER A 221 1.77 -11.46 15.63
CA SER A 221 1.97 -11.41 17.08
C SER A 221 3.22 -10.64 17.50
N GLU A 222 4.32 -10.76 16.74
CA GLU A 222 5.55 -10.00 17.01
C GLU A 222 5.42 -8.52 16.65
N LEU A 223 4.59 -8.16 15.66
CA LEU A 223 4.34 -6.75 15.34
C LEU A 223 3.67 -6.01 16.49
N ARG A 224 2.74 -6.68 17.18
CA ARG A 224 2.08 -6.14 18.37
C ARG A 224 3.13 -5.86 19.46
N LEU A 225 4.05 -6.81 19.70
CA LEU A 225 5.15 -6.61 20.66
C LEU A 225 6.09 -5.45 20.28
N HIS A 226 6.44 -5.31 19.00
CA HIS A 226 7.31 -4.23 18.53
C HIS A 226 6.69 -2.84 18.63
N TYR A 227 5.39 -2.70 18.34
CA TYR A 227 4.69 -1.42 18.51
C TYR A 227 4.48 -1.08 19.98
N THR A 228 4.11 -2.06 20.81
CA THR A 228 3.88 -1.83 22.25
C THR A 228 5.17 -1.42 22.98
N ARG A 229 6.34 -1.88 22.50
CA ARG A 229 7.64 -1.53 23.08
C ARG A 229 8.13 -0.12 22.70
N ARG A 230 7.56 0.51 21.64
CA ARG A 230 8.02 1.85 21.17
C ARG A 230 7.35 3.05 21.86
N THR A 231 6.35 2.86 22.73
CA THR A 231 5.57 3.97 23.32
C THR A 231 5.41 3.95 24.84
N ILE A 232 6.32 3.33 25.58
CA ILE A 232 6.40 3.56 27.02
C ILE A 232 7.81 4.07 27.32
N ALA A 233 8.02 5.37 27.10
CA ALA A 233 9.01 6.06 27.91
C ALA A 233 8.49 5.98 29.35
N PRO A 234 9.29 5.53 30.33
CA PRO A 234 8.86 5.53 31.71
C PRO A 234 8.49 6.98 32.07
N PHE A 235 7.31 7.18 32.64
CA PHE A 235 6.98 8.44 33.30
C PHE A 235 8.12 8.70 34.29
N ALA A 236 8.85 9.80 34.07
CA ALA A 236 9.76 10.31 35.08
C ALA A 236 8.90 10.61 36.30
N THR A 237 9.10 9.86 37.37
CA THR A 237 8.61 10.21 38.69
C THR A 237 9.35 11.48 39.10
N ASP A 238 8.68 12.63 39.04
CA ASP A 238 9.09 13.82 39.77
C ASP A 238 8.86 13.56 41.26
N GLU A 239 9.80 12.81 41.86
CA GLU A 239 10.17 13.00 43.26
C GLU A 239 11.49 13.78 43.24
N ASP A 240 11.39 15.06 43.62
CA ASP A 240 12.44 15.95 44.17
C ASP A 240 12.45 17.34 43.51
N ARG A 241 11.52 18.21 43.92
CA ARG A 241 11.81 19.57 44.44
C ARG A 241 10.60 20.30 44.98
#